data_AF-A0A3D3LCU6-F1
#
_entry.id   AF-A0A3D3LCU6-F1
#
_cell.length_a   1.000
_cell.length_b   1.000
_cell.length_c   1.000
_cell.angle_alpha   90.00
_cell.angle_beta   90.00
_cell.angle_gamma   90.00
#
_symmetry.space_group_name_H-M   'P 1'
#
loop_
_entity.id
_entity.type
_entity.pdbx_description
1 polymer ?
#
loop_
_entity_poly.entity_id
_entity_poly.type
_entity_poly.pdbx_seq_one_letter_code
_entity_poly.pdbx_strand_id
1 'polypeptide(L)'
;GERGLARELYQAAIERNDGSHLLHTALSAAWARFLIEERDFPAAEVFLLRQHWTLPADSAALIFELYQAWDRLEHLRAELPKYHLPRGIEKEVLFNAWQAVKTESLSPVLSD
;
A
#
# COMPACT_ATOMS: atom_id res chain seq x y z
N GLY A 1 -1.24 -22.47 -11.50
CA GLY A 1 -0.74 -22.38 -10.12
C GLY A 1 -1.64 -21.44 -9.34
N GLU A 2 -1.78 -21.65 -8.03
CA GLU A 2 -2.76 -20.99 -7.15
C GLU A 2 -2.75 -19.44 -7.22
N ARG A 3 -1.58 -18.83 -7.51
CA ARG A 3 -1.43 -17.37 -7.67
C ARG A 3 -2.19 -16.78 -8.85
N GLY A 4 -2.25 -17.49 -9.98
CA GLY A 4 -3.02 -17.05 -11.15
C GLY A 4 -4.51 -17.01 -10.86
N LEU A 5 -5.01 -18.02 -10.15
CA LEU A 5 -6.40 -18.09 -9.71
C LEU A 5 -6.72 -16.99 -8.69
N ALA A 6 -5.83 -16.72 -7.75
CA ALA A 6 -6.01 -15.63 -6.78
C ALA A 6 -6.15 -14.27 -7.48
N ARG A 7 -5.30 -13.99 -8.49
CA ARG A 7 -5.40 -12.77 -9.30
C ARG A 7 -6.76 -12.66 -10.00
N GLU A 8 -7.19 -13.72 -10.69
CA GLU A 8 -8.48 -13.76 -11.38
C GLU A 8 -9.67 -13.52 -10.43
N LEU A 9 -9.64 -14.12 -9.24
CA LEU A 9 -10.69 -13.96 -8.24
C LEU A 9 -10.76 -12.53 -7.69
N TYR A 10 -9.62 -11.90 -7.39
CA TYR A 10 -9.61 -10.52 -6.93
C TYR A 10 -10.10 -9.55 -8.00
N GLN A 11 -9.67 -9.73 -9.25
CA GLN A 11 -10.13 -8.89 -10.37
C GLN A 11 -11.65 -9.02 -10.54
N ALA A 12 -12.17 -10.25 -10.59
CA ALA A 12 -13.62 -10.49 -10.70
C ALA A 12 -14.41 -9.92 -9.50
N ALA A 13 -13.85 -9.97 -8.30
CA ALA A 13 -14.48 -9.42 -7.10
C ALA A 13 -14.50 -7.88 -7.11
N ILE A 14 -13.42 -7.24 -7.56
CA ILE A 14 -13.34 -5.77 -7.68
C ILE A 14 -14.31 -5.29 -8.76
N GLU A 15 -14.36 -5.95 -9.92
CA GLU A 15 -15.25 -5.60 -11.03
C GLU A 15 -16.74 -5.76 -10.68
N ARG A 16 -17.09 -6.72 -9.83
CA ARG A 16 -18.49 -6.99 -9.44
C ARG A 16 -19.01 -6.11 -8.30
N ASN A 17 -18.14 -5.41 -7.58
CA ASN A 17 -18.53 -4.70 -6.37
C ASN A 17 -19.03 -3.28 -6.64
N ASP A 18 -20.15 -3.18 -7.36
CA ASP A 18 -20.76 -1.93 -7.83
C ASP A 18 -21.79 -1.35 -6.83
N GLY A 19 -21.79 -1.76 -5.55
CA GLY A 19 -22.85 -1.36 -4.61
C GLY A 19 -22.62 -1.47 -3.10
N SER A 20 -21.52 -2.05 -2.61
CA SER A 20 -21.26 -2.15 -1.16
C SER A 20 -19.94 -1.49 -0.77
N HIS A 21 -20.02 -0.23 -0.32
CA HIS A 21 -18.86 0.60 0.04
C HIS A 21 -17.94 -0.03 1.10
N LEU A 22 -18.48 -0.75 2.11
CA LEU A 22 -17.66 -1.36 3.17
C LEU A 22 -16.94 -2.63 2.71
N LEU A 23 -17.59 -3.45 1.87
CA LEU A 23 -16.92 -4.60 1.26
C LEU A 23 -15.87 -4.13 0.23
N HIS A 24 -16.08 -2.95 -0.36
CA HIS A 24 -15.16 -2.35 -1.32
C HIS A 24 -13.83 -1.94 -0.69
N THR A 25 -13.83 -1.43 0.54
CA THR A 25 -12.58 -0.99 1.19
C THR A 25 -11.68 -2.16 1.59
N ALA A 26 -12.21 -3.15 2.30
CA ALA A 26 -11.44 -4.32 2.73
C ALA A 26 -10.91 -5.12 1.52
N LEU A 27 -11.74 -5.29 0.48
CA LEU A 27 -11.34 -5.97 -0.75
C LEU A 27 -10.25 -5.20 -1.50
N SER A 28 -10.36 -3.87 -1.58
CA SER A 28 -9.36 -3.04 -2.23
C SER A 28 -8.02 -3.07 -1.48
N ALA A 29 -8.04 -3.02 -0.15
CA ALA A 29 -6.83 -3.17 0.66
C ALA A 29 -6.18 -4.55 0.46
N ALA A 30 -6.98 -5.62 0.43
CA ALA A 30 -6.48 -6.98 0.18
C ALA A 30 -5.85 -7.11 -1.22
N TRP A 31 -6.46 -6.50 -2.24
CA TRP A 31 -5.91 -6.50 -3.59
C TRP A 31 -4.60 -5.72 -3.70
N ALA A 32 -4.50 -4.55 -3.06
CA ALA A 32 -3.25 -3.79 -3.03
C ALA A 32 -2.12 -4.61 -2.40
N ARG A 33 -2.40 -5.29 -1.27
CA ARG A 33 -1.43 -6.18 -0.61
C ARG A 33 -1.03 -7.37 -1.48
N PHE A 34 -1.99 -8.00 -2.15
CA PHE A 34 -1.71 -9.07 -3.09
C PHE A 34 -0.76 -8.61 -4.21
N LEU A 35 -0.97 -7.42 -4.78
CA LEU A 35 -0.08 -6.86 -5.80
C LEU A 35 1.32 -6.58 -5.24
N ILE A 36 1.43 -6.09 -4.01
CA ILE A 36 2.71 -5.86 -3.31
C ILE A 36 3.44 -7.20 -3.08
N GLU A 37 2.74 -8.24 -2.60
CA GLU A 37 3.29 -9.58 -2.36
C GLU A 37 3.78 -10.25 -3.65
N GLU A 38 3.05 -10.07 -4.75
CA GLU A 38 3.46 -10.54 -6.09
C GLU A 38 4.55 -9.67 -6.74
N ARG A 39 5.02 -8.62 -6.05
CA ARG A 39 6.02 -7.65 -6.51
C ARG A 39 5.60 -6.90 -7.79
N ASP A 40 4.31 -6.79 -8.03
CA ASP A 40 3.72 -5.99 -9.11
C ASP A 40 3.51 -4.55 -8.61
N PHE A 41 4.61 -3.90 -8.22
CA PHE A 41 4.60 -2.58 -7.59
C PHE A 41 3.98 -1.48 -8.48
N PRO A 42 4.23 -1.45 -9.80
CA PRO A 42 3.58 -0.47 -10.67
C PRO A 42 2.06 -0.63 -10.69
N ALA A 43 1.55 -1.87 -10.70
CA ALA A 43 0.10 -2.10 -10.63
C ALA A 43 -0.48 -1.70 -9.27
N ALA A 44 0.24 -1.98 -8.17
CA ALA A 44 -0.15 -1.56 -6.83
C ALA A 44 -0.22 -0.03 -6.71
N GLU A 45 0.80 0.68 -7.21
CA GLU A 45 0.84 2.15 -7.23
C GLU A 45 -0.34 2.73 -8.03
N VAL A 46 -0.55 2.25 -9.26
CA VAL A 46 -1.67 2.71 -10.11
C VAL A 46 -3.01 2.45 -9.44
N PHE A 47 -3.16 1.32 -8.77
CA PHE A 47 -4.38 0.99 -8.03
C PHE A 47 -4.61 1.95 -6.85
N LEU A 48 -3.59 2.18 -6.02
CA LEU A 48 -3.69 3.08 -4.86
C LEU A 48 -3.94 4.54 -5.29
N LEU A 49 -3.31 5.01 -6.36
CA LEU A 49 -3.59 6.33 -6.94
C LEU A 49 -5.05 6.48 -7.38
N ARG A 50 -5.68 5.42 -7.88
CA ARG A 50 -7.11 5.45 -8.27
C ARG A 50 -8.05 5.38 -7.08
N GLN A 51 -7.65 4.71 -6.00
CA GLN A 51 -8.50 4.42 -4.83
C GLN A 51 -8.26 5.34 -3.62
N HIS A 52 -7.47 6.41 -3.76
CA HIS A 52 -7.13 7.32 -2.67
C HIS A 52 -8.34 7.94 -1.93
N TRP A 53 -9.54 7.98 -2.54
CA TRP A 53 -10.76 8.52 -1.91
C TRP A 53 -11.60 7.45 -1.20
N THR A 54 -11.42 6.17 -1.54
CA THR A 54 -12.22 5.05 -1.01
C THR A 54 -11.54 4.35 0.16
N LEU A 55 -10.24 4.57 0.37
CA LEU A 55 -9.45 3.89 1.42
C LEU A 55 -8.86 4.82 2.50
N PRO A 56 -9.61 5.72 3.17
CA PRO A 56 -8.98 6.69 4.09
C PRO A 56 -8.20 6.03 5.24
N ALA A 57 -8.71 4.93 5.80
CA ALA A 57 -8.13 4.28 6.97
C ALA A 57 -6.86 3.48 6.66
N ASP A 58 -6.83 2.78 5.52
CA ASP A 58 -5.71 1.89 5.16
C ASP A 58 -4.68 2.55 4.24
N SER A 59 -4.99 3.73 3.66
CA SER A 59 -4.11 4.40 2.68
C SER A 59 -2.70 4.62 3.21
N ALA A 60 -2.56 5.02 4.47
CA ALA A 60 -1.24 5.30 5.02
C ALA A 60 -0.37 4.04 5.12
N ALA A 61 -0.96 2.95 5.62
CA ALA A 61 -0.29 1.68 5.74
C ALA A 61 0.07 1.10 4.37
N LEU A 62 -0.86 1.08 3.42
CA LEU A 62 -0.66 0.50 2.10
C LEU A 62 0.40 1.24 1.27
N ILE A 63 0.44 2.58 1.33
CA ILE A 63 1.47 3.37 0.64
C ILE A 63 2.84 3.11 1.28
N PHE A 64 2.92 3.06 2.62
CA PHE A 64 4.16 2.69 3.29
C PHE A 64 4.62 1.27 2.93
N GLU A 65 3.73 0.28 3.04
CA GLU A 65 3.97 -1.14 2.67
C GLU A 65 4.50 -1.25 1.22
N LEU A 66 3.90 -0.52 0.28
CA LEU A 66 4.33 -0.48 -1.13
C LEU A 66 5.77 0.04 -1.27
N TYR A 67 6.08 1.22 -0.72
CA TYR A 67 7.40 1.82 -0.89
C TYR A 67 8.48 1.08 -0.10
N GLN A 68 8.12 0.43 1.01
CA GLN A 68 9.02 -0.46 1.74
C GLN A 68 9.33 -1.72 0.93
N ALA A 69 8.31 -2.42 0.41
CA ALA A 69 8.51 -3.64 -0.37
C ALA A 69 9.21 -3.38 -1.71
N TRP A 70 9.03 -2.18 -2.28
CA TRP A 70 9.70 -1.75 -3.51
C TRP A 70 11.13 -1.22 -3.26
N ASP A 71 11.58 -1.09 -2.02
CA ASP A 71 12.90 -0.53 -1.70
C ASP A 71 13.06 0.91 -2.26
N ARG A 72 12.04 1.75 -2.03
CA ARG A 72 12.00 3.15 -2.49
C ARG A 72 11.59 4.14 -1.41
N LEU A 73 11.74 3.79 -0.12
CA LEU A 73 11.34 4.65 1.00
C LEU A 73 11.97 6.06 0.94
N GLU A 74 13.17 6.18 0.39
CA GLU A 74 13.88 7.45 0.17
C GLU A 74 13.15 8.38 -0.83
N HIS A 75 12.37 7.83 -1.76
CA HIS A 75 11.58 8.58 -2.73
C HIS A 75 10.18 8.95 -2.20
N LEU A 76 9.71 8.27 -1.15
CA LEU A 76 8.33 8.36 -0.67
C LEU A 76 7.87 9.80 -0.44
N ARG A 77 8.72 10.63 0.17
CA ARG A 77 8.40 12.03 0.46
C ARG A 77 8.16 12.88 -0.80
N ALA A 78 8.92 12.63 -1.87
CA ALA A 78 8.78 13.37 -3.12
C ALA A 78 7.57 12.89 -3.94
N GLU A 79 7.17 11.64 -3.73
CA GLU A 79 6.13 10.97 -4.50
C GLU A 79 4.75 11.05 -3.85
N LEU A 80 4.68 11.20 -2.53
CA LEU A 80 3.46 11.36 -1.73
C LEU A 80 2.44 12.38 -2.30
N PRO A 81 2.85 13.54 -2.85
CA PRO A 81 1.90 14.49 -3.44
C PRO A 81 1.02 13.92 -4.55
N LYS A 82 1.45 12.85 -5.23
CA LYS A 82 0.68 12.17 -6.30
C LYS A 82 -0.62 11.54 -5.79
N TYR A 83 -0.65 11.18 -4.50
CA TYR A 83 -1.79 10.50 -3.88
C TYR A 83 -2.87 11.46 -3.39
N HIS A 84 -2.64 12.78 -3.46
CA HIS A 84 -3.60 13.81 -3.05
C HIS A 84 -4.24 13.54 -1.67
N LEU A 85 -3.44 13.07 -0.71
CA LEU A 85 -3.92 12.63 0.59
C LEU A 85 -4.32 13.81 1.49
N PRO A 86 -5.28 13.60 2.41
CA PRO A 86 -5.47 14.53 3.52
C PRO A 86 -4.17 14.66 4.33
N ARG A 87 -3.87 15.88 4.79
CA ARG A 87 -2.64 16.19 5.53
C ARG A 87 -2.37 15.29 6.75
N GLY A 88 -3.42 14.76 7.38
CA GLY A 88 -3.30 13.81 8.49
C GLY A 88 -2.69 12.48 8.04
N ILE A 89 -3.21 11.91 6.97
CA ILE A 89 -2.75 10.65 6.37
C ILE A 89 -1.34 10.79 5.82
N GLU A 90 -1.05 11.92 5.18
CA GLU A 90 0.29 12.23 4.66
C GLU A 90 1.37 12.18 5.76
N LYS A 91 1.06 12.73 6.95
CA LYS A 91 1.95 12.68 8.11
C LYS A 91 2.13 11.27 8.65
N GLU A 92 1.06 10.47 8.64
CA GLU A 92 1.10 9.08 9.09
C GLU A 92 2.02 8.23 8.19
N VAL A 93 1.95 8.40 6.87
CA VAL A 93 2.87 7.73 5.93
C VAL A 93 4.34 8.07 6.23
N LEU A 94 4.62 9.37 6.39
CA LEU A 94 5.97 9.85 6.69
C LEU A 94 6.47 9.37 8.06
N PHE A 95 5.56 9.28 9.04
CA PHE A 95 5.89 8.77 10.37
C PHE A 95 6.27 7.29 10.33
N ASN A 96 5.50 6.45 9.62
CA ASN A 96 5.79 5.02 9.45
C ASN A 96 7.15 4.82 8.76
N ALA A 97 7.43 5.59 7.70
CA ALA A 97 8.71 5.54 7.01
C ALA A 97 9.89 5.96 7.91
N TRP A 98 9.71 7.01 8.72
CA TRP A 98 10.72 7.42 9.70
C TRP A 98 10.97 6.34 10.76
N GLN A 99 9.92 5.68 11.26
CA GLN A 99 10.06 4.58 12.23
C GLN A 99 10.81 3.38 11.65
N ALA A 100 10.55 3.02 10.39
CA ALA A 100 11.25 1.93 9.71
C ALA A 100 12.76 2.19 9.61
N VAL A 101 13.14 3.36 9.08
CA VAL A 101 14.55 3.78 8.94
C VAL A 101 15.25 3.84 10.30
N LYS A 102 14.56 4.37 11.33
CA LYS A 102 15.10 4.41 12.69
C LYS A 102 15.36 3.01 13.25
N THR A 103 14.45 2.06 13.00
CA THR A 103 14.57 0.68 13.50
C THR A 103 15.72 -0.07 12.82
N GLU A 104 15.88 0.09 11.51
CA GLU A 104 17.03 -0.46 10.77
C GLU A 104 18.36 0.11 11.28
N SER A 105 18.40 1.42 11.54
CA SER A 105 19.59 2.11 12.08
C SER A 105 19.98 1.64 13.49
N LEU A 106 19.02 1.10 14.26
CA LEU A 106 19.22 0.59 15.62
C LEU A 106 19.52 -0.93 15.65
N SER A 107 19.40 -1.63 14.53
CA SER A 107 19.64 -3.07 14.41
C SER A 107 21.12 -3.52 14.31
N PRO A 108 22.18 -2.68 14.16
CA PRO A 108 23.54 -3.20 14.02
C PRO A 108 24.22 -3.59 15.35
N VAL A 109 23.50 -3.68 16.48
CA VAL A 109 24.10 -3.89 17.82
C VAL A 109 23.77 -5.25 18.46
N LEU A 110 23.03 -6.14 17.79
CA LEU A 110 22.64 -7.45 18.36
C LEU A 110 23.11 -8.65 17.53
N SER A 111 24.36 -8.63 17.07
CA SER A 111 25.02 -9.82 16.55
C SER A 111 26.41 -9.92 17.16
N ASP A 112 26.46 -10.40 18.40
CA ASP A 112 27.62 -11.04 19.03
C ASP A 112 27.18 -12.43 19.54
#